data_AF-A0A074ZUI2-F1
#
_entry.id   AF-A0A074ZUI2-F1
#
_cell.length_a   1.000
_cell.length_b   1.000
_cell.length_c   1.000
_cell.angle_alpha   90.00
_cell.angle_beta   90.00
_cell.angle_gamma   90.00
#
_symmetry.space_group_name_H-M   'P 1'
#
loop_
_entity.id
_entity.type
_entity.pdbx_description
1 polymer ?
#
loop_
_entity_poly.entity_id
_entity_poly.type
_entity_poly.pdbx_seq_one_letter_code
_entity_poly.pdbx_strand_id
1 'polypeptide(L)'
;SFHTKSIERILSPVAQQVSKLILLFEDAGTGTEIPDLKQRVNVVKLAVDNLIKVGYDTIAASDDELLRRDMPPSLKRVEDASHYLQEAVLLLQSDSGSGAARKKLIEGSRGILQGTSSVLLTFDMSEVRKIIAHCRTVLNVLVTTDEVDSLAQLADFVKRLTPCMAHMIKEVDNRQEELTIQSHAALLRRGIEQLKRLTPILISSLKLHINAYQN
;
A
#
# COMPACT_ATOMS: atom_id res chain seq x y z
N SER A 1 -9.69 -10.80 0.29
CA SER A 1 -9.94 -9.67 1.21
C SER A 1 -8.76 -8.74 1.12
N PHE A 2 -8.99 -7.46 0.80
CA PHE A 2 -7.93 -6.46 0.72
C PHE A 2 -7.67 -5.88 2.11
N HIS A 3 -6.42 -5.49 2.40
CA HIS A 3 -6.03 -5.09 3.76
C HIS A 3 -6.25 -3.62 4.07
N THR A 4 -6.40 -2.77 3.05
CA THR A 4 -6.71 -1.34 3.19
C THR A 4 -7.92 -0.95 2.35
N LYS A 5 -8.68 0.04 2.86
CA LYS A 5 -9.88 0.58 2.22
C LYS A 5 -9.56 1.20 0.86
N SER A 6 -8.41 1.88 0.75
CA SER A 6 -7.96 2.44 -0.52
C SER A 6 -7.72 1.37 -1.59
N ILE A 7 -7.03 0.28 -1.25
CA ILE A 7 -6.80 -0.84 -2.18
C ILE A 7 -8.12 -1.51 -2.55
N GLU A 8 -9.00 -1.74 -1.56
CA GLU A 8 -10.32 -2.31 -1.78
C GLU A 8 -11.15 -1.47 -2.75
N ARG A 9 -11.19 -0.15 -2.56
CA ARG A 9 -11.93 0.78 -3.41
C ARG A 9 -11.45 0.77 -4.87
N ILE A 10 -10.15 0.61 -5.08
CA ILE A 10 -9.57 0.56 -6.43
C ILE A 10 -9.82 -0.81 -7.09
N LEU A 11 -9.56 -1.90 -6.37
CA LEU A 11 -9.53 -3.24 -6.98
C LEU A 11 -10.89 -3.93 -7.02
N SER A 12 -11.82 -3.63 -6.10
CA SER A 12 -13.13 -4.28 -6.07
C SER A 12 -13.93 -4.14 -7.38
N PRO A 13 -14.09 -2.94 -7.98
CA PRO A 13 -14.81 -2.81 -9.24
C PRO A 13 -14.09 -3.54 -10.38
N VAL A 14 -12.76 -3.51 -10.40
CA VAL A 14 -11.96 -4.19 -11.44
C VAL A 14 -12.09 -5.71 -11.30
N ALA A 15 -12.00 -6.24 -10.09
CA ALA A 15 -12.14 -7.67 -9.80
C ALA A 15 -13.53 -8.18 -10.22
N GLN A 16 -14.59 -7.43 -9.92
CA GLN A 16 -15.94 -7.79 -10.36
C GLN A 16 -16.07 -7.83 -11.89
N GLN A 17 -15.46 -6.88 -12.60
CA GLN A 17 -15.47 -6.87 -14.08
C GLN A 17 -14.69 -8.05 -14.66
N VAL A 18 -13.52 -8.36 -14.12
CA VAL A 18 -12.72 -9.52 -14.55
C VAL A 18 -13.46 -10.82 -14.29
N SER A 19 -14.11 -10.98 -13.13
CA SER A 19 -14.91 -12.18 -12.84
C SER A 19 -16.09 -12.33 -13.79
N LYS A 20 -16.83 -11.24 -14.07
CA LYS A 20 -17.92 -11.26 -15.06
C LYS A 20 -17.42 -11.65 -16.44
N LEU A 21 -16.27 -11.11 -16.84
CA LEU A 21 -15.65 -11.41 -18.13
C LEU A 21 -15.29 -12.90 -18.24
N ILE A 22 -14.66 -13.47 -17.20
CA ILE A 22 -14.31 -14.89 -17.16
C ILE A 22 -15.58 -15.76 -17.29
N LEU A 23 -16.62 -15.47 -16.50
CA LEU A 23 -17.89 -16.22 -16.57
C LEU A 23 -18.53 -16.13 -17.96
N LEU A 24 -18.59 -14.94 -18.54
CA LEU A 24 -19.14 -14.75 -19.89
C LEU A 24 -18.38 -15.57 -20.95
N PHE A 25 -17.06 -15.72 -20.83
CA PHE A 25 -16.27 -16.48 -21.79
C PHE A 25 -16.21 -17.99 -21.51
N GLU A 26 -16.47 -18.41 -20.28
CA GLU A 26 -16.66 -19.81 -19.90
C GLU A 26 -18.05 -20.33 -20.33
N ASP A 27 -19.10 -19.51 -20.18
CA ASP A 27 -20.48 -19.84 -20.57
C ASP A 27 -20.73 -19.67 -22.07
N ALA A 28 -20.05 -18.73 -22.72
CA ALA A 28 -20.10 -18.57 -24.16
C ALA A 28 -19.42 -19.75 -24.85
N GLY A 29 -20.21 -20.71 -25.35
CA GLY A 29 -19.70 -21.72 -26.27
C GLY A 29 -19.01 -21.13 -27.51
N THR A 30 -18.46 -22.00 -28.37
CA THR A 30 -18.01 -21.64 -29.72
C THR A 30 -19.20 -21.11 -30.53
N GLY A 31 -19.37 -19.79 -30.61
CA GLY A 31 -20.47 -19.17 -31.37
C GLY A 31 -21.00 -17.84 -30.85
N THR A 32 -20.66 -17.41 -29.63
CA THR A 32 -21.05 -16.07 -29.16
C THR A 32 -20.19 -15.00 -29.83
N GLU A 33 -20.83 -14.08 -30.56
CA GLU A 33 -20.17 -12.91 -31.14
C GLU A 33 -19.66 -11.99 -30.03
N ILE A 34 -18.37 -11.66 -30.10
CA ILE A 34 -17.71 -10.77 -29.15
C ILE A 34 -17.84 -9.35 -29.68
N PRO A 35 -18.37 -8.38 -28.89
CA PRO A 35 -18.46 -7.00 -29.34
C PRO A 35 -17.08 -6.43 -29.63
N ASP A 36 -16.97 -5.44 -30.51
CA ASP A 36 -15.68 -4.80 -30.79
C ASP A 36 -15.07 -4.20 -29.50
N LEU A 37 -13.94 -4.77 -29.09
CA LEU A 37 -13.21 -4.40 -27.88
C LEU A 37 -12.10 -3.38 -28.15
N LYS A 38 -11.84 -2.99 -29.41
CA LYS A 38 -10.69 -2.16 -29.80
C LYS A 38 -10.61 -0.86 -29.01
N GLN A 39 -11.70 -0.10 -28.95
CA GLN A 39 -11.73 1.17 -28.22
C GLN A 39 -11.54 0.96 -26.72
N ARG A 40 -12.18 -0.06 -26.13
CA ARG A 40 -12.11 -0.36 -24.70
C ARG A 40 -10.70 -0.75 -24.28
N VAL A 41 -10.07 -1.64 -25.03
CA VAL A 41 -8.68 -2.07 -24.78
C VAL A 41 -7.70 -0.94 -24.97
N ASN A 42 -7.92 -0.04 -25.94
CA ASN A 42 -7.09 1.15 -26.12
C ASN A 42 -7.15 2.09 -24.90
N VAL A 43 -8.34 2.30 -24.32
CA VAL A 43 -8.50 3.07 -23.08
C VAL A 43 -7.73 2.42 -21.93
N VAL A 44 -7.80 1.09 -21.80
CA VAL A 44 -7.03 0.35 -20.78
C VAL A 44 -5.53 0.54 -21.00
N LYS A 45 -5.03 0.44 -22.24
CA LYS A 45 -3.61 0.67 -22.55
C LYS A 45 -3.15 2.05 -22.12
N LEU A 46 -3.90 3.10 -22.45
CA LEU A 46 -3.56 4.47 -22.04
C LEU A 46 -3.53 4.64 -20.51
N ALA A 47 -4.46 4.00 -19.80
CA ALA A 47 -4.45 4.00 -18.33
C ALA A 47 -3.23 3.27 -17.76
N VAL A 48 -2.84 2.14 -18.37
CA VAL A 48 -1.63 1.38 -18.01
C VAL A 48 -0.37 2.20 -18.26
N ASP A 49 -0.27 2.89 -19.39
CA ASP A 49 0.88 3.73 -19.72
C ASP A 49 1.06 4.87 -18.71
N ASN A 50 -0.05 5.49 -18.31
CA ASN A 50 -0.04 6.49 -17.25
C ASN A 50 0.37 5.89 -15.90
N LEU A 51 -0.12 4.69 -15.54
CA LEU A 51 0.28 4.00 -14.31
C LEU A 51 1.78 3.68 -14.31
N ILE A 52 2.31 3.18 -15.43
CA ILE A 52 3.73 2.86 -15.60
C ILE A 52 4.57 4.12 -15.42
N LYS A 53 4.19 5.21 -16.09
CA LYS A 53 4.87 6.49 -15.96
C LYS A 53 4.90 6.97 -14.50
N VAL A 54 3.73 7.05 -13.85
CA VAL A 54 3.63 7.48 -12.45
C VAL A 54 4.42 6.55 -11.54
N GLY A 55 4.42 5.24 -11.80
CA GLY A 55 5.19 4.26 -11.04
C GLY A 55 6.69 4.50 -11.13
N TYR A 56 7.22 4.74 -12.34
CA TYR A 56 8.63 5.07 -12.54
C TYR A 56 9.02 6.43 -11.95
N ASP A 57 8.18 7.45 -12.09
CA ASP A 57 8.37 8.76 -11.47
C ASP A 57 8.42 8.63 -9.93
N THR A 58 7.54 7.79 -9.36
CA THR A 58 7.48 7.54 -7.91
C THR A 58 8.75 6.89 -7.38
N ILE A 59 9.28 5.88 -8.08
CA ILE A 59 10.51 5.22 -7.62
C ILE A 59 11.75 6.07 -7.86
N ALA A 60 11.76 6.92 -8.88
CA ALA A 60 12.86 7.85 -9.14
C ALA A 60 12.97 8.92 -8.04
N ALA A 61 11.82 9.33 -7.49
CA ALA A 61 11.75 10.29 -6.38
C ALA A 61 11.85 9.65 -4.98
N SER A 62 12.02 8.33 -4.88
CA SER A 62 12.00 7.62 -3.60
C SER A 62 13.38 7.16 -3.15
N ASP A 63 13.68 7.38 -1.87
CA ASP A 63 14.87 6.84 -1.21
C ASP A 63 14.70 5.37 -0.76
N ASP A 64 13.49 4.82 -0.80
CA ASP A 64 13.21 3.44 -0.39
C ASP A 64 13.76 2.43 -1.42
N GLU A 65 14.87 1.78 -1.07
CA GLU A 65 15.53 0.77 -1.90
C GLU A 65 14.65 -0.44 -2.19
N LEU A 66 13.79 -0.85 -1.24
CA LEU A 66 12.88 -1.98 -1.45
C LEU A 66 11.78 -1.59 -2.43
N LEU A 67 11.26 -0.36 -2.35
CA LEU A 67 10.31 0.16 -3.33
C LEU A 67 10.93 0.21 -4.72
N ARG A 68 12.15 0.74 -4.85
CA ARG A 68 12.89 0.82 -6.13
C ARG A 68 13.16 -0.56 -6.73
N ARG A 69 13.39 -1.58 -5.90
CA ARG A 69 13.60 -2.96 -6.33
C ARG A 69 12.30 -3.68 -6.72
N ASP A 70 11.24 -3.52 -5.92
CA ASP A 70 10.04 -4.36 -6.00
C ASP A 70 8.95 -3.79 -6.92
N MET A 71 8.97 -2.48 -7.22
CA MET A 71 7.98 -1.83 -8.09
C MET A 71 8.14 -2.20 -9.58
N PRO A 72 9.35 -2.21 -10.19
CA PRO A 72 9.49 -2.44 -11.62
C PRO A 72 8.90 -3.78 -12.11
N PRO A 73 9.08 -4.93 -11.42
CA PRO A 73 8.42 -6.18 -11.81
C PRO A 73 6.89 -6.09 -11.78
N SER A 74 6.32 -5.36 -10.82
CA SER A 74 4.87 -5.14 -10.72
C SER A 74 4.34 -4.30 -11.88
N LEU A 75 5.05 -3.23 -12.26
CA LEU A 75 4.71 -2.40 -13.42
C LEU A 75 4.80 -3.19 -14.72
N LYS A 76 5.89 -3.97 -14.89
CA LYS A 76 6.09 -4.82 -16.06
C LYS A 76 4.96 -5.83 -16.25
N ARG A 77 4.47 -6.41 -15.15
CA ARG A 77 3.31 -7.33 -15.20
C ARG A 77 2.05 -6.66 -15.74
N VAL A 78 1.80 -5.40 -15.40
CA VAL A 78 0.64 -4.64 -15.93
C VAL A 78 0.85 -4.33 -17.42
N GLU A 79 2.07 -3.96 -17.80
CA GLU A 79 2.44 -3.70 -19.20
C GLU A 79 2.20 -4.94 -20.09
N ASP A 80 2.76 -6.09 -19.70
CA ASP A 80 2.64 -7.34 -20.44
C ASP A 80 1.16 -7.79 -20.55
N ALA A 81 0.39 -7.61 -19.47
CA ALA A 81 -1.03 -7.89 -19.49
C ALA A 81 -1.79 -6.98 -20.47
N SER A 82 -1.40 -5.71 -20.61
CA SER A 82 -1.98 -4.80 -21.58
C SER A 82 -1.68 -5.22 -23.02
N HIS A 83 -0.49 -5.78 -23.28
CA HIS A 83 -0.13 -6.33 -24.58
C HIS A 83 -0.98 -7.56 -24.93
N TYR A 84 -1.24 -8.47 -23.97
CA TYR A 84 -2.15 -9.58 -24.20
C TYR A 84 -3.57 -9.15 -24.57
N LEU A 85 -4.07 -8.06 -23.97
CA LEU A 85 -5.36 -7.50 -24.36
C LEU A 85 -5.34 -6.96 -25.80
N GLN A 86 -4.27 -6.27 -26.20
CA GLN A 86 -4.13 -5.77 -27.58
C GLN A 86 -4.05 -6.91 -28.60
N GLU A 87 -3.25 -7.94 -28.31
CA GLU A 87 -3.14 -9.13 -29.16
C GLU A 87 -4.46 -9.89 -29.26
N ALA A 88 -5.23 -9.98 -28.16
CA ALA A 88 -6.56 -10.59 -28.18
C ALA A 88 -7.50 -9.85 -29.14
N VAL A 89 -7.50 -8.51 -29.15
CA VAL A 89 -8.33 -7.71 -30.07
C VAL A 89 -7.96 -7.98 -31.53
N LEU A 90 -6.66 -8.03 -31.86
CA LEU A 90 -6.21 -8.29 -33.22
C LEU A 90 -6.66 -9.67 -33.72
N LEU A 91 -6.58 -10.68 -32.85
CA LEU A 91 -7.06 -12.03 -33.17
C LEU A 91 -8.58 -12.07 -33.33
N LEU A 92 -9.34 -11.38 -32.48
CA LEU A 92 -10.80 -11.30 -32.57
C LEU A 92 -11.31 -10.58 -33.80
N GLN A 93 -10.53 -9.62 -34.33
CA GLN A 93 -10.85 -8.95 -35.60
C GLN A 93 -10.69 -9.87 -36.81
N SER A 94 -9.79 -10.84 -36.71
CA SER A 94 -9.53 -11.81 -37.78
C SER A 94 -10.47 -13.02 -37.69
N ASP A 95 -10.73 -13.49 -36.47
CA ASP A 95 -11.61 -14.62 -36.17
C ASP A 95 -12.33 -14.37 -34.83
N SER A 96 -13.62 -14.02 -34.91
CA SER A 96 -14.48 -13.74 -33.75
C SER A 96 -14.74 -14.98 -32.87
N GLY A 97 -14.52 -16.19 -33.41
CA GLY A 97 -14.64 -17.46 -32.69
C GLY A 97 -13.34 -17.95 -32.07
N SER A 98 -12.24 -17.20 -32.20
CA SER A 98 -10.91 -17.69 -31.83
C SER A 98 -10.76 -17.98 -30.34
N GLY A 99 -10.61 -19.28 -30.00
CA GLY A 99 -10.33 -19.72 -28.64
C GLY A 99 -9.00 -19.17 -28.09
N ALA A 100 -8.00 -18.98 -28.96
CA ALA A 100 -6.72 -18.37 -28.60
C ALA A 100 -6.89 -16.90 -28.18
N ALA A 101 -7.74 -16.15 -28.89
CA ALA A 101 -8.03 -14.77 -28.57
C ALA A 101 -8.77 -14.63 -27.24
N ARG A 102 -9.77 -15.50 -26.98
CA ARG A 102 -10.48 -15.57 -25.69
C ARG A 102 -9.52 -15.86 -24.53
N LYS A 103 -8.60 -16.81 -24.71
CA LYS A 103 -7.56 -17.10 -23.71
C LYS A 103 -6.70 -15.87 -23.41
N LYS A 104 -6.20 -15.18 -24.44
CA LYS A 104 -5.41 -13.95 -24.25
C LYS A 104 -6.19 -12.84 -23.57
N LEU A 105 -7.48 -12.70 -23.88
CA LEU A 105 -8.34 -11.71 -23.24
C LEU A 105 -8.51 -11.99 -21.74
N ILE A 106 -8.74 -13.26 -21.36
CA ILE A 106 -8.83 -13.70 -19.97
C ILE A 106 -7.50 -13.49 -19.24
N GLU A 107 -6.39 -13.93 -19.83
CA GLU A 107 -5.07 -13.78 -19.22
C GLU A 107 -4.64 -12.32 -19.09
N GLY A 108 -4.88 -11.49 -20.10
CA GLY A 108 -4.66 -10.05 -20.03
C GLY A 108 -5.51 -9.39 -18.94
N SER A 109 -6.80 -9.70 -18.86
CA SER A 109 -7.70 -9.13 -17.83
C SER A 109 -7.27 -9.52 -16.41
N ARG A 110 -6.93 -10.81 -16.22
CA ARG A 110 -6.40 -11.31 -14.95
C ARG A 110 -5.04 -10.68 -14.61
N GLY A 111 -4.19 -10.53 -15.62
CA GLY A 111 -2.87 -9.90 -15.51
C GLY A 111 -2.95 -8.44 -15.08
N ILE A 112 -3.89 -7.66 -15.62
CA ILE A 112 -4.12 -6.26 -15.22
C ILE A 112 -4.54 -6.19 -13.75
N LEU A 113 -5.50 -7.01 -13.33
CA LEU A 113 -5.96 -7.03 -11.93
C LEU A 113 -4.81 -7.41 -10.98
N GLN A 114 -4.08 -8.48 -11.30
CA GLN A 114 -2.97 -8.96 -10.47
C GLN A 114 -1.82 -7.96 -10.44
N GLY A 115 -1.42 -7.41 -11.58
CA GLY A 115 -0.34 -6.43 -11.66
C GLY A 115 -0.69 -5.15 -10.91
N THR A 116 -1.93 -4.64 -11.06
CA THR A 116 -2.38 -3.46 -10.32
C THR A 116 -2.39 -3.73 -8.81
N SER A 117 -2.84 -4.93 -8.41
CA SER A 117 -2.77 -5.37 -7.01
C SER A 117 -1.33 -5.38 -6.50
N SER A 118 -0.39 -5.92 -7.26
CA SER A 118 1.04 -5.93 -6.90
C SER A 118 1.60 -4.51 -6.77
N VAL A 119 1.30 -3.60 -7.70
CA VAL A 119 1.72 -2.19 -7.64
C VAL A 119 1.24 -1.52 -6.35
N LEU A 120 -0.06 -1.65 -6.05
CA LEU A 120 -0.67 -1.05 -4.87
C LEU A 120 -0.09 -1.62 -3.57
N LEU A 121 0.15 -2.94 -3.51
CA LEU A 121 0.73 -3.59 -2.35
C LEU A 121 2.21 -3.19 -2.15
N THR A 122 3.00 -3.13 -3.21
CA THR A 122 4.40 -2.67 -3.12
C THR A 122 4.47 -1.24 -2.60
N PHE A 123 3.57 -0.36 -3.07
CA PHE A 123 3.44 1.01 -2.56
C PHE A 123 3.02 1.03 -1.08
N ASP A 124 1.98 0.28 -0.71
CA ASP A 124 1.50 0.20 0.69
C ASP A 124 2.60 -0.28 1.65
N MET A 125 3.42 -1.24 1.23
CA MET A 125 4.57 -1.70 2.02
C MET A 125 5.61 -0.60 2.26
N SER A 126 5.84 0.28 1.29
CA SER A 126 6.69 1.47 1.46
C SER A 126 6.11 2.41 2.51
N GLU A 127 4.82 2.70 2.46
CA GLU A 127 4.16 3.56 3.45
C GLU A 127 4.24 2.96 4.86
N VAL A 128 4.05 1.64 5.01
CA VAL A 128 4.22 0.95 6.28
C VAL A 128 5.66 1.06 6.81
N ARG A 129 6.67 0.96 5.95
CA ARG A 129 8.08 1.13 6.37
C ARG A 129 8.36 2.53 6.89
N LYS A 130 7.76 3.58 6.32
CA LYS A 130 7.87 4.96 6.83
C LYS A 130 7.27 5.09 8.23
N ILE A 131 6.09 4.50 8.47
CA ILE A 131 5.47 4.47 9.81
C ILE A 131 6.39 3.75 10.81
N ILE A 132 6.94 2.59 10.44
CA ILE A 132 7.88 1.84 11.29
C ILE A 132 9.13 2.67 11.60
N ALA A 133 9.63 3.45 10.65
CA ALA A 133 10.77 4.35 10.88
C ALA A 133 10.44 5.40 11.95
N HIS A 134 9.25 6.00 11.93
CA HIS A 134 8.80 6.91 13.00
C HIS A 134 8.72 6.21 14.37
N CYS A 135 8.24 4.97 14.43
CA CYS A 135 8.23 4.19 15.66
C CYS A 135 9.66 3.95 16.19
N ARG A 136 10.61 3.63 15.31
CA ARG A 136 12.02 3.45 15.68
C ARG A 136 12.66 4.74 16.18
N THR A 137 12.33 5.89 15.59
CA THR A 137 12.80 7.19 16.08
C THR A 137 12.37 7.42 17.53
N VAL A 138 11.11 7.13 17.88
CA VAL A 138 10.63 7.24 19.27
C VAL A 138 11.40 6.28 20.19
N LEU A 139 11.58 5.03 19.78
CA LEU A 139 12.36 4.06 20.55
C LEU A 139 13.80 4.52 20.81
N ASN A 140 14.46 5.08 19.80
CA ASN A 140 15.83 5.60 19.94
C ASN A 140 15.91 6.74 20.95
N VAL A 141 14.90 7.61 21.01
CA VAL A 141 14.84 8.66 22.05
C VAL A 141 14.62 8.04 23.43
N LEU A 142 13.71 7.07 23.55
CA LEU A 142 13.43 6.41 24.83
C LEU A 142 14.65 5.66 25.40
N VAL A 143 15.53 5.13 24.55
CA VAL A 143 16.77 4.46 25.02
C VAL A 143 17.74 5.45 25.70
N THR A 144 17.70 6.75 25.38
CA THR A 144 18.56 7.74 26.05
C THR A 144 18.02 8.18 27.42
N THR A 145 17.07 7.45 28.00
CA THR A 145 16.46 7.80 29.29
C THR A 145 17.46 7.71 30.44
N ASP A 146 18.39 6.74 30.38
CA ASP A 146 19.39 6.51 31.42
C ASP A 146 20.47 7.61 31.49
N GLU A 147 20.52 8.51 30.50
CA GLU A 147 21.44 9.66 30.44
C GLU A 147 20.87 10.92 31.12
N VAL A 148 19.67 10.84 31.71
CA VAL A 148 18.91 11.97 32.23
C VAL A 148 19.08 12.11 33.75
N ASP A 149 20.10 12.85 34.18
CA ASP A 149 20.50 13.00 35.59
C ASP A 149 20.16 14.37 36.21
N SER A 150 19.57 15.27 35.43
CA SER A 150 19.24 16.62 35.86
C SER A 150 17.92 17.11 35.27
N LEU A 151 17.28 18.08 35.93
CA LEU A 151 16.04 18.70 35.44
C LEU A 151 16.23 19.40 34.08
N ALA A 152 17.44 19.91 33.80
CA ALA A 152 17.79 20.47 32.49
C ALA A 152 17.80 19.40 31.39
N GLN A 153 18.50 18.28 31.63
CA GLN A 153 18.49 17.14 30.70
C GLN A 153 17.10 16.54 30.52
N LEU A 154 16.27 16.53 31.57
CA LEU A 154 14.88 16.07 31.47
C LEU A 154 14.06 16.98 30.56
N ALA A 155 14.24 18.30 30.66
CA ALA A 155 13.57 19.25 29.77
C ALA A 155 13.98 19.02 28.30
N ASP A 156 15.27 18.78 28.05
CA ASP A 156 15.78 18.48 26.70
C ASP A 156 15.28 17.14 26.18
N PHE A 157 15.20 16.10 27.02
CA PHE A 157 14.61 14.81 26.69
C PHE A 157 13.14 14.97 26.27
N VAL A 158 12.33 15.68 27.06
CA VAL A 158 10.91 15.93 26.75
C VAL A 158 10.78 16.72 25.44
N LYS A 159 11.65 17.71 25.22
CA LYS A 159 11.68 18.52 23.99
C LYS A 159 11.99 17.69 22.75
N ARG A 160 12.83 16.65 22.85
CA ARG A 160 13.09 15.70 21.77
C ARG A 160 11.96 14.69 21.58
N LEU A 161 11.44 14.12 22.67
CA LEU A 161 10.45 13.04 22.65
C LEU A 161 9.07 13.47 22.14
N THR A 162 8.58 14.62 22.63
CA THR A 162 7.22 15.09 22.35
C THR A 162 6.91 15.20 20.85
N PRO A 163 7.72 15.89 20.02
CA PRO A 163 7.41 16.05 18.60
C PRO A 163 7.46 14.74 17.82
N CYS A 164 8.48 13.89 18.04
CA CYS A 164 8.57 12.61 17.31
C CYS A 164 7.45 11.64 17.72
N MET A 165 7.04 11.66 18.98
CA MET A 165 5.93 10.85 19.46
C MET A 165 4.57 11.34 18.93
N ALA A 166 4.34 12.65 18.90
CA ALA A 166 3.13 13.21 18.29
C ALA A 166 3.03 12.84 16.79
N HIS A 167 4.15 12.91 16.07
CA HIS A 167 4.21 12.51 14.66
C HIS A 167 3.93 11.02 14.48
N MET A 168 4.62 10.15 15.24
CA MET A 168 4.38 8.70 15.19
C MET A 168 2.91 8.34 15.50
N ILE A 169 2.31 8.95 16.54
CA ILE A 169 0.91 8.73 16.89
C ILE A 169 -0.01 9.09 15.71
N LYS A 170 0.21 10.24 15.07
CA LYS A 170 -0.57 10.68 13.91
C LYS A 170 -0.49 9.66 12.77
N GLU A 171 0.72 9.21 12.43
CA GLU A 171 0.92 8.26 11.33
C GLU A 171 0.29 6.88 11.61
N VAL A 172 0.37 6.39 12.85
CA VAL A 172 -0.29 5.15 13.26
C VAL A 172 -1.82 5.30 13.29
N ASP A 173 -2.32 6.48 13.68
CA ASP A 173 -3.76 6.78 13.69
C ASP A 173 -4.34 6.84 12.28
N ASN A 174 -3.67 7.54 11.36
CA ASN A 174 -4.02 7.53 9.93
C ASN A 174 -4.02 6.10 9.38
N ARG A 175 -3.03 5.27 9.77
CA ARG A 175 -2.93 3.90 9.30
C ARG A 175 -4.10 3.04 9.80
N GLN A 176 -4.50 3.15 11.06
CA GLN A 176 -5.60 2.32 11.58
C GLN A 176 -6.93 2.65 10.90
N GLU A 177 -7.15 3.91 10.52
CA GLU A 177 -8.36 4.31 9.78
C GLU A 177 -8.45 3.67 8.39
N GLU A 178 -7.32 3.40 7.74
CA GLU A 178 -7.27 2.76 6.43
C GLU A 178 -7.44 1.24 6.48
N LEU A 179 -7.27 0.58 7.63
CA LEU A 179 -7.36 -0.88 7.71
C LEU A 179 -8.80 -1.38 7.57
N THR A 180 -8.96 -2.47 6.81
CA THR A 180 -10.25 -3.17 6.67
C THR A 180 -10.50 -4.11 7.86
N ILE A 181 -9.44 -4.72 8.38
CA ILE A 181 -9.47 -5.69 9.49
C ILE A 181 -9.62 -4.93 10.82
N GLN A 182 -10.83 -4.93 11.38
CA GLN A 182 -11.18 -4.18 12.59
C GLN A 182 -10.38 -4.58 13.83
N SER A 183 -10.02 -5.86 13.96
CA SER A 183 -9.19 -6.35 15.08
C SER A 183 -7.78 -5.77 15.03
N HIS A 184 -7.19 -5.61 13.84
CA HIS A 184 -5.88 -4.96 13.66
C HIS A 184 -5.94 -3.46 13.96
N ALA A 185 -6.97 -2.76 13.46
CA ALA A 185 -7.18 -1.35 13.77
C ALA A 185 -7.35 -1.11 15.28
N ALA A 186 -8.10 -1.99 15.96
CA ALA A 186 -8.27 -1.93 17.41
C ALA A 186 -6.95 -2.15 18.19
N LEU A 187 -6.05 -3.01 17.71
CA LEU A 187 -4.72 -3.19 18.30
C LEU A 187 -3.89 -1.90 18.24
N LEU A 188 -3.85 -1.25 17.09
CA LEU A 188 -3.11 0.01 16.90
C LEU A 188 -3.69 1.14 17.78
N ARG A 189 -5.01 1.29 17.84
CA ARG A 189 -5.68 2.28 18.71
C ARG A 189 -5.34 2.08 20.19
N ARG A 190 -5.42 0.85 20.68
CA ARG A 190 -5.03 0.53 22.07
C ARG A 190 -3.55 0.85 22.34
N GLY A 191 -2.67 0.58 21.37
CA GLY A 191 -1.25 0.95 21.48
C GLY A 191 -1.05 2.45 21.64
N ILE A 192 -1.73 3.26 20.84
CA ILE A 192 -1.71 4.73 20.94
C ILE A 192 -2.22 5.20 22.32
N GLU A 193 -3.34 4.65 22.79
CA GLU A 193 -3.91 4.99 24.10
C GLU A 193 -2.96 4.68 25.26
N GLN A 194 -2.33 3.50 25.23
CA GLN A 194 -1.33 3.10 26.23
C GLN A 194 -0.14 4.06 26.21
N LEU A 195 0.37 4.43 25.04
CA LEU A 195 1.49 5.35 24.90
C LEU A 195 1.15 6.73 25.49
N LYS A 196 -0.03 7.27 25.16
CA LYS A 196 -0.53 8.55 25.71
C LYS A 196 -0.63 8.52 27.24
N ARG A 197 -1.03 7.39 27.81
CA ARG A 197 -1.13 7.19 29.26
C ARG A 197 0.24 7.06 29.93
N LEU A 198 1.17 6.31 29.34
CA LEU A 198 2.46 5.99 29.94
C LEU A 198 3.48 7.14 29.83
N THR A 199 3.38 7.98 28.81
CA THR A 199 4.28 9.12 28.60
C THR A 199 4.39 10.06 29.82
N PRO A 200 3.29 10.64 30.36
CA PRO A 200 3.38 11.53 31.51
C PRO A 200 3.85 10.80 32.78
N ILE A 201 3.59 9.50 32.90
CA ILE A 201 4.07 8.67 34.01
C ILE A 201 5.59 8.56 33.96
N LEU A 202 6.15 8.23 32.78
CA LEU A 202 7.60 8.17 32.57
C LEU A 202 8.28 9.50 32.96
N ILE A 203 7.76 10.62 32.44
CA ILE A 203 8.32 11.96 32.73
C ILE A 203 8.27 12.25 34.24
N SER A 204 7.16 11.90 34.89
CA SER A 204 7.00 12.09 36.34
C SER A 204 7.96 11.21 37.14
N SER A 205 8.15 9.95 36.74
CA SER A 205 9.10 9.02 37.37
C SER A 205 10.54 9.51 37.25
N LEU A 206 10.96 10.02 36.09
CA LEU A 206 12.30 10.59 35.91
C LEU A 206 12.51 11.83 36.79
N LYS A 207 11.51 12.71 36.85
CA LYS A 207 11.57 13.89 37.72
C LYS A 207 11.75 13.51 39.19
N LEU A 208 11.01 12.49 39.66
CA LEU A 208 11.13 11.99 41.03
C LEU A 208 12.50 11.35 41.29
N HIS A 209 13.02 10.57 40.34
CA HIS A 209 14.34 9.97 40.42
C HIS A 209 15.43 11.05 40.58
N ILE A 210 15.47 12.04 39.69
CA ILE A 210 16.45 13.14 39.73
C ILE A 210 16.41 13.85 41.09
N ASN A 211 15.22 14.17 41.60
CA ASN A 211 15.06 14.86 42.88
C ASN A 211 15.51 14.01 44.09
N ALA A 212 15.42 12.68 43.99
CA ALA A 212 15.82 11.77 45.07
C ALA A 212 17.35 11.61 45.18
N TYR A 213 18.09 11.76 44.07
CA TYR A 213 19.55 11.64 44.03
C TYR A 213 20.30 12.99 44.10
N GLN A 214 19.58 14.11 44.02
CA GLN A 214 20.13 15.47 44.19
C GLN A 214 19.99 16.02 45.62
N ASN A 215 19.36 15.26 46.54
CA ASN A 215 19.36 15.50 47.99
C ASN A 215 20.31 14.51 48.68
#